data_AF-A0A8X6YT34-F1
#
_entry.id   AF-A0A8X6YT34-F1
#
_cell.length_a   1.000
_cell.length_b   1.000
_cell.length_c   1.000
_cell.angle_alpha   90.00
_cell.angle_beta   90.00
_cell.angle_gamma   90.00
#
_symmetry.space_group_name_H-M   'P 1'
#
loop_
_entity.id
_entity.type
_entity.pdbx_description
1 polymer ?
#
loop_
_entity_poly.entity_id
_entity_poly.type
_entity_poly.pdbx_seq_one_letter_code
_entity_poly.pdbx_strand_id
1 'polypeptide(L)'
;MQNLLQSVEPKSKAERLVLSFPATAENYSKAIDQLKERYGREDLLVQIYVRELLSLVMKNAVSRRTKTDLPALYDELEGKLRSLESLGRTQEKYGNFLTPLVKSCLPEEILVA
;
A
#
# COMPACT_ATOMS: atom_id res chain seq x y z
N MET A 1 -11.14 23.23 9.03
CA MET A 1 -12.22 22.22 8.78
C MET A 1 -12.70 22.18 7.34
N GLN A 2 -12.92 23.31 6.66
CA GLN A 2 -13.43 23.35 5.29
C GLN A 2 -12.66 22.45 4.30
N ASN A 3 -11.33 22.41 4.39
CA ASN A 3 -10.50 21.52 3.57
C ASN A 3 -10.83 20.02 3.76
N LEU A 4 -11.13 19.57 4.99
CA LEU A 4 -11.51 18.17 5.22
C LEU A 4 -12.88 17.87 4.64
N LEU A 5 -13.84 18.81 4.77
CA LEU A 5 -15.17 18.66 4.19
C LEU A 5 -15.15 18.57 2.66
N GLN A 6 -14.24 19.29 2.01
CA GLN A 6 -14.03 19.17 0.56
C GLN A 6 -13.34 17.85 0.15
N SER A 7 -12.67 17.18 1.09
CA SER A 7 -11.91 15.95 0.82
C SER A 7 -12.71 14.68 1.11
N VAL A 8 -13.90 14.78 1.71
CA VAL A 8 -14.77 13.65 2.05
C VAL A 8 -16.00 13.63 1.16
N GLU A 9 -16.52 12.44 0.90
CA GLU A 9 -17.75 12.29 0.13
C GLU A 9 -18.96 12.91 0.88
N PRO A 10 -19.80 13.73 0.22
CA PRO A 10 -20.97 14.32 0.84
C PRO A 10 -21.95 13.28 1.39
N LYS A 11 -22.58 13.56 2.54
CA LYS A 11 -23.52 12.68 3.27
C LYS A 11 -22.90 11.38 3.79
N SER A 12 -21.59 11.20 3.66
CA SER A 12 -20.88 10.02 4.14
C SER A 12 -20.75 9.99 5.66
N LYS A 13 -20.38 8.82 6.20
CA LYS A 13 -20.03 8.67 7.62
C LYS A 13 -18.79 9.48 7.99
N ALA A 14 -17.86 9.69 7.05
CA ALA A 14 -16.67 10.49 7.24
C ALA A 14 -16.99 11.98 7.36
N GLU A 15 -17.90 12.50 6.52
CA GLU A 15 -18.38 13.89 6.62
C GLU A 15 -19.04 14.16 7.98
N ARG A 16 -19.92 13.26 8.44
CA ARG A 16 -20.57 13.38 9.76
C ARG A 16 -19.55 13.41 10.90
N LEU A 17 -18.48 12.62 10.80
CA LEU A 17 -17.40 12.61 11.78
C LEU A 17 -16.67 13.96 11.78
N VAL A 18 -16.29 14.50 10.62
CA VAL A 18 -15.65 15.82 10.52
C VAL A 18 -16.56 16.91 11.10
N LEU A 19 -17.86 16.88 10.79
CA LEU A 19 -18.83 17.85 11.30
C LEU A 19 -19.12 17.75 12.81
N SER A 20 -18.81 16.61 13.44
CA SER A 20 -18.98 16.47 14.90
C SER A 20 -17.96 17.27 15.72
N PHE A 21 -16.88 17.73 15.09
CA PHE A 21 -15.89 18.58 15.73
C PHE A 21 -16.20 20.06 15.50
N PRO A 22 -16.15 20.91 16.56
CA PRO A 22 -16.18 22.36 16.39
C PRO A 22 -15.09 22.83 15.42
N ALA A 23 -15.41 23.81 14.57
CA ALA A 23 -14.54 24.29 13.49
C ALA A 23 -13.39 25.19 13.98
N THR A 24 -12.53 24.65 14.85
CA THR A 24 -11.33 25.30 15.37
C THR A 24 -10.06 24.71 14.74
N ALA A 25 -8.96 25.45 14.81
CA ALA A 25 -7.66 24.97 14.32
C ALA A 25 -7.19 23.72 15.09
N GLU A 26 -7.38 23.71 16.42
CA GLU A 26 -6.97 22.61 17.30
C GLU A 26 -7.71 21.30 16.98
N ASN A 27 -8.98 21.37 16.59
CA ASN A 27 -9.76 20.17 16.30
C ASN A 27 -9.49 19.57 14.92
N TYR A 28 -8.71 20.26 14.07
CA TYR A 28 -8.38 19.77 12.74
C TYR A 28 -7.54 18.48 12.81
N SER A 29 -6.51 18.46 13.66
CA SER A 29 -5.68 17.26 13.87
C SER A 29 -6.51 16.12 14.48
N LYS A 30 -7.32 16.42 15.50
CA LYS A 30 -8.20 15.42 16.15
C LYS A 30 -9.17 14.76 15.16
N ALA A 31 -9.74 15.55 14.24
CA ALA A 31 -10.61 15.02 13.19
C ALA A 31 -9.85 14.11 12.21
N ILE A 32 -8.63 14.49 11.81
CA ILE A 32 -7.76 13.65 10.97
C ILE A 32 -7.42 12.34 11.69
N ASP A 33 -7.04 12.41 12.96
CA ASP A 33 -6.65 11.24 13.74
C ASP A 33 -7.82 10.26 13.89
N GLN A 34 -9.03 10.76 14.16
CA GLN A 34 -10.24 9.94 14.19
C GLN A 34 -10.61 9.35 12.82
N LEU A 35 -10.39 10.09 11.73
CA LEU A 35 -10.57 9.54 10.38
C LEU A 35 -9.57 8.41 10.10
N LYS A 36 -8.30 8.59 10.48
CA LYS A 36 -7.26 7.57 10.33
C LYS A 36 -7.53 6.34 11.20
N GLU A 37 -7.91 6.53 12.46
CA GLU A 37 -8.26 5.43 13.36
C GLU A 37 -9.41 4.58 12.80
N ARG A 38 -10.43 5.26 12.24
CA ARG A 38 -11.63 4.56 11.75
C ARG A 38 -11.45 3.95 10.35
N TYR A 39 -10.69 4.60 9.47
CA TYR A 39 -10.64 4.27 8.05
C TYR A 39 -9.23 3.98 7.52
N GLY A 40 -8.19 4.50 8.15
CA GLY A 40 -6.78 4.27 7.82
C GLY A 40 -6.28 2.92 8.33
N ARG A 41 -6.96 1.84 7.94
CA ARG A 41 -6.64 0.45 8.33
C ARG A 41 -5.34 -0.03 7.67
N GLU A 42 -4.22 0.57 8.05
CA GLU A 42 -2.89 0.32 7.45
C GLU A 42 -2.51 -1.16 7.51
N ASP A 43 -2.78 -1.85 8.62
CA ASP A 43 -2.49 -3.29 8.74
C ASP A 43 -3.23 -4.14 7.69
N LEU A 44 -4.45 -3.76 7.34
CA LEU A 44 -5.21 -4.44 6.29
C LEU A 44 -4.62 -4.16 4.91
N LEU A 45 -4.21 -2.92 4.65
CA LEU A 45 -3.54 -2.54 3.39
C LEU A 45 -2.21 -3.29 3.23
N VAL A 46 -1.42 -3.40 4.31
CA VAL A 46 -0.19 -4.21 4.32
C VAL A 46 -0.49 -5.66 3.94
N GLN A 47 -1.52 -6.27 4.54
CA GLN A 47 -1.91 -7.65 4.21
C GLN A 47 -2.33 -7.81 2.75
N ILE A 48 -3.06 -6.83 2.19
CA ILE A 48 -3.46 -6.83 0.78
C ILE A 48 -2.22 -6.78 -0.11
N TYR A 49 -1.30 -5.84 0.11
CA TYR A 49 -0.11 -5.70 -0.72
C TYR A 49 0.83 -6.91 -0.62
N VAL A 50 0.99 -7.51 0.56
CA VAL A 50 1.75 -8.76 0.72
C VAL A 50 1.07 -9.91 -0.04
N ARG A 51 -0.26 -10.01 -0.02
CA ARG A 51 -0.99 -11.03 -0.78
C ARG A 51 -0.84 -10.83 -2.29
N GLU A 52 -0.85 -9.58 -2.77
CA GLU A 52 -0.61 -9.26 -4.17
C GLU A 52 0.81 -9.64 -4.60
N LEU A 53 1.83 -9.36 -3.75
CA LEU A 53 3.20 -9.81 -3.98
C LEU A 53 3.30 -11.34 -4.09
N LEU A 54 2.65 -12.07 -3.16
CA LEU A 54 2.61 -13.54 -3.22
C LEU A 54 1.92 -14.06 -4.47
N SER A 55 0.85 -13.38 -4.93
CA SER A 55 0.18 -13.71 -6.18
C SER A 55 1.12 -13.54 -7.38
N LEU A 56 1.96 -12.51 -7.37
CA LEU A 56 2.98 -12.31 -8.41
C LEU A 56 4.04 -13.41 -8.42
N VAL A 57 4.54 -13.79 -7.24
CA VAL A 57 5.46 -14.93 -7.10
C VAL A 57 4.83 -16.20 -7.70
N MET A 58 3.59 -16.51 -7.34
CA MET A 58 2.92 -17.72 -7.84
C MET A 58 2.69 -17.68 -9.36
N LYS A 59 2.25 -16.54 -9.90
CA LYS A 59 2.09 -16.37 -11.36
C LYS A 59 3.39 -16.63 -12.10
N ASN A 60 4.51 -16.20 -11.54
CA ASN A 60 5.84 -16.34 -12.17
C ASN A 60 6.44 -17.73 -11.98
N ALA A 61 6.11 -18.43 -10.89
CA ALA A 61 6.49 -19.82 -10.70
C ALA A 61 5.76 -20.77 -11.67
N VAL A 62 4.49 -20.48 -11.97
CA VAL A 62 3.65 -21.34 -12.83
C VAL A 62 3.77 -20.98 -14.31
N SER A 63 3.89 -19.69 -14.62
CA SER A 63 4.04 -19.20 -15.99
C SER A 63 5.53 -18.99 -16.22
N ARG A 64 6.17 -19.74 -17.14
CA ARG A 64 7.50 -19.38 -17.66
C ARG A 64 7.38 -18.05 -18.41
N ARG A 65 7.34 -16.93 -17.69
CA ARG A 65 7.28 -15.60 -18.30
C ARG A 65 8.52 -15.44 -19.17
N THR A 66 8.32 -15.21 -20.46
CA THR A 66 9.40 -14.89 -21.38
C THR A 66 9.97 -13.50 -21.05
N LYS A 67 11.25 -13.25 -21.37
CA LYS A 67 11.96 -11.99 -21.11
C LYS A 67 11.20 -10.70 -21.51
N THR A 68 10.26 -10.79 -22.45
CA THR A 68 9.42 -9.69 -22.93
C THR A 68 8.48 -9.09 -21.90
N ASP A 69 8.19 -9.79 -20.79
CA ASP A 69 7.29 -9.31 -19.72
C ASP A 69 8.02 -8.81 -18.47
N LEU A 70 9.36 -8.71 -18.53
CA LEU A 70 10.19 -8.27 -17.40
C LEU A 70 9.97 -6.80 -17.01
N PRO A 71 9.83 -5.83 -17.95
CA PRO A 71 9.56 -4.44 -17.60
C PRO A 71 8.22 -4.28 -16.87
N ALA A 72 7.16 -4.93 -17.34
CA ALA A 72 5.85 -4.89 -16.71
C ALA A 72 5.86 -5.53 -15.32
N LEU A 73 6.61 -6.64 -15.15
CA LEU A 73 6.83 -7.24 -13.84
C LEU A 73 7.55 -6.30 -12.88
N TYR A 74 8.59 -5.61 -13.35
CA TYR A 74 9.32 -4.62 -12.54
C TYR A 74 8.40 -3.50 -12.08
N ASP A 75 7.63 -2.91 -13.01
CA ASP A 75 6.70 -1.82 -12.71
C ASP A 75 5.63 -2.24 -11.68
N GLU A 76 5.10 -3.46 -11.81
CA GLU A 76 4.12 -4.00 -10.87
C GLU A 76 4.75 -4.24 -9.49
N LEU A 77 5.93 -4.85 -9.44
CA LEU A 77 6.65 -5.14 -8.20
C LEU A 77 7.04 -3.86 -7.46
N GLU A 78 7.63 -2.90 -8.17
CA GLU A 78 8.03 -1.59 -7.66
C GLU A 78 6.82 -0.81 -7.12
N GLY A 79 5.68 -0.86 -7.83
CA GLY A 79 4.44 -0.25 -7.36
C GLY A 79 3.94 -0.82 -6.03
N LYS A 80 4.04 -2.14 -5.83
CA LYS A 80 3.66 -2.78 -4.56
C LYS A 80 4.65 -2.45 -3.44
N LEU A 81 5.95 -2.45 -3.73
CA LEU A 81 6.99 -2.09 -2.76
C LEU A 81 6.85 -0.63 -2.30
N ARG A 82 6.61 0.30 -3.23
CA ARG A 82 6.37 1.71 -2.90
C ARG A 82 5.13 1.92 -2.03
N SER A 83 4.07 1.14 -2.31
CA SER A 83 2.85 1.18 -1.47
C SER A 83 3.14 0.71 -0.05
N LEU A 84 3.91 -0.37 0.12
CA LEU A 84 4.37 -0.85 1.43
C LEU A 84 5.29 0.15 2.15
N GLU A 85 6.20 0.79 1.42
CA GLU A 85 7.09 1.82 1.97
C GLU A 85 6.30 3.03 2.49
N SER A 86 5.27 3.48 1.74
CA SER A 86 4.38 4.56 2.18
C SER A 86 3.62 4.25 3.49
N LEU A 87 3.48 2.96 3.82
CA LEU A 87 2.91 2.44 5.07
C LEU A 87 3.98 2.10 6.13
N GLY A 88 5.17 2.67 5.98
CA GLY A 88 6.29 2.52 6.91
C GLY A 88 7.02 1.17 6.82
N ARG A 89 6.75 0.35 5.80
CA ARG A 89 7.44 -0.93 5.57
C ARG A 89 8.70 -0.74 4.74
N THR A 90 9.63 0.03 5.29
CA THR A 90 10.88 0.40 4.64
C THR A 90 11.82 -0.80 4.48
N GLN A 91 12.77 -0.68 3.56
CA GLN A 91 13.81 -1.69 3.34
C GLN A 91 14.63 -1.97 4.61
N GLU A 92 14.93 -0.97 5.42
CA GLU A 92 15.67 -1.15 6.69
C GLU A 92 14.93 -2.08 7.66
N LYS A 93 13.61 -1.92 7.77
CA LYS A 93 12.79 -2.68 8.73
C LYS A 93 12.32 -4.03 8.19
N TYR A 94 12.10 -4.14 6.89
CA TYR A 94 11.43 -5.30 6.26
C TYR A 94 12.24 -5.97 5.15
N GLY A 95 13.46 -5.49 4.85
CA GLY A 95 14.30 -6.01 3.77
C GLY A 95 14.54 -7.51 3.87
N ASN A 96 14.81 -8.03 5.07
CA ASN A 96 15.02 -9.46 5.30
C ASN A 96 13.82 -10.33 4.86
N PHE A 97 12.60 -9.79 4.92
CA PHE A 97 11.38 -10.47 4.47
C PHE A 97 11.04 -10.17 3.00
N LEU A 98 11.21 -8.92 2.56
CA LEU A 98 10.83 -8.49 1.22
C LEU A 98 11.83 -8.93 0.14
N THR A 99 13.13 -8.96 0.44
CA THR A 99 14.16 -9.40 -0.50
C THR A 99 13.95 -10.83 -1.03
N PRO A 100 13.70 -11.86 -0.20
CA PRO A 100 13.43 -13.19 -0.74
C PRO A 100 12.14 -13.26 -1.56
N LEU A 101 11.10 -12.50 -1.19
CA LEU A 101 9.86 -12.39 -1.99
C LEU A 101 10.13 -11.80 -3.38
N VAL A 102 10.87 -10.69 -3.44
CA VAL A 102 11.28 -10.04 -4.69
C VAL A 102 12.08 -11.00 -5.57
N LYS A 103 13.07 -11.69 -5.00
CA LYS A 103 13.86 -12.69 -5.74
C LYS A 103 12.97 -13.80 -6.30
N SER A 104 11.97 -14.25 -5.53
CA SER A 104 11.03 -15.28 -5.96
C SER A 104 10.06 -14.81 -7.05
N CYS A 105 9.89 -13.50 -7.24
CA CYS A 105 9.17 -12.95 -8.38
C CYS A 105 10.01 -13.00 -9.67
N LEU A 106 11.34 -13.00 -9.59
CA LEU A 106 12.16 -12.90 -10.80
C LEU A 106 12.29 -14.27 -11.49
N PRO A 107 12.29 -14.31 -12.84
CA PRO A 107 12.61 -15.53 -13.57
C PRO A 107 14.01 -16.06 -13.19
N GLU A 108 14.15 -17.38 -13.13
CA GLU A 108 15.40 -18.03 -12.71
C GLU A 108 16.58 -17.64 -13.61
N GLU A 109 16.33 -17.37 -14.90
CA GLU A 109 17.34 -16.93 -15.86
C GLU A 109 17.96 -15.56 -15.53
N ILE A 110 17.28 -14.74 -14.72
CA ILE A 110 17.79 -13.45 -14.23
C ILE A 110 18.58 -13.61 -12.93
N LEU A 111 18.27 -14.65 -12.14
CA LEU A 111 18.90 -14.91 -10.85
C LEU A 111 20.26 -15.61 -10.97
N VAL A 112 20.50 -16.32 -12.09
CA VAL A 112 21.71 -17.11 -12.36
C VAL A 112 22.77 -16.32 -13.14
N ALA A 113 22.46 -15.07 -13.53
CA ALA A 113 23.35 -14.19 -14.29
C ALA A 113 24.39 -13.47 -13.41
#